data_AF-A0A9E2JG21-F1
#
_entry.id   AF-A0A9E2JG21-F1
#
_cell.length_a   1.000
_cell.length_b   1.000
_cell.length_c   1.000
_cell.angle_alpha   90.00
_cell.angle_beta   90.00
_cell.angle_gamma   90.00
#
_symmetry.space_group_name_H-M   'P 1'
#
loop_
_entity.id
_entity.type
_entity.pdbx_description
1 polymer ?
#
loop_
_entity_poly.entity_id
_entity_poly.type
_entity_poly.pdbx_seq_one_letter_code
_entity_poly.pdbx_strand_id
1 'polypeptide(L)'
;MRGRAKRLIALGLALACLVVPGRALAEDIDVTISSGALERLFKAAAPYVYQYELWPGQPAVELVLSNPRLELEPGRPGRIHLKLDYTASSKMLGIKPSSGQTRPEVLLKYDQARQALRLTLDRFVVKLGPKLSIPLDRIIQPAYIPLAPAEPVRLERHLLVTEVAGCKTAVTSAGIRVLIDYRFFRRPRP
;
A
#
# COMPACT_ATOMS: atom_id res chain seq x y z
N MET A 1 15.35 23.85 3.88
CA MET A 1 14.64 24.32 5.10
C MET A 1 13.32 23.59 5.22
N ARG A 2 12.97 23.24 6.47
CA ARG A 2 11.94 22.28 6.88
C ARG A 2 10.52 22.84 6.73
N GLY A 3 9.63 21.98 6.19
CA GLY A 3 8.33 21.67 6.80
C GLY A 3 7.21 22.71 6.71
N ARG A 4 6.39 22.67 5.65
CA ARG A 4 5.04 23.29 5.65
C ARG A 4 4.00 22.57 4.76
N ALA A 5 4.02 21.24 4.68
CA ALA A 5 3.04 20.50 3.86
C ALA A 5 2.20 19.45 4.63
N LYS A 6 2.08 19.56 5.96
CA LYS A 6 1.34 18.58 6.80
C LYS A 6 0.09 19.12 7.51
N ARG A 7 -0.34 20.37 7.27
CA ARG A 7 -1.47 20.98 8.01
C ARG A 7 -2.70 21.35 7.16
N LEU A 8 -2.66 21.21 5.85
CA LEU A 8 -3.73 21.74 4.98
C LEU A 8 -4.93 20.81 4.79
N ILE A 9 -4.80 19.49 4.96
CA ILE A 9 -5.94 18.57 4.86
C ILE A 9 -6.83 18.65 6.12
N ALA A 10 -6.24 18.94 7.28
CA ALA A 10 -6.96 18.97 8.56
C ALA A 10 -7.81 20.25 8.76
N LEU A 11 -7.43 21.38 8.16
CA LEU A 11 -8.07 22.67 8.42
C LEU A 11 -9.32 22.92 7.57
N GLY A 12 -9.34 22.45 6.31
CA GLY A 12 -10.51 22.60 5.42
C GLY A 12 -11.67 21.68 5.80
N LEU A 13 -11.38 20.46 6.26
CA LEU A 13 -12.37 19.45 6.65
C LEU A 13 -13.10 19.79 7.95
N ALA A 14 -12.41 20.47 8.88
CA ALA A 14 -12.96 20.88 10.17
C ALA A 14 -14.00 22.02 10.04
N LEU A 15 -13.86 22.89 9.02
CA LEU A 15 -14.72 24.07 8.86
C LEU A 15 -16.14 23.71 8.39
N ALA A 16 -16.29 22.67 7.56
CA ALA A 16 -17.60 22.23 7.06
C ALA A 16 -18.47 21.56 8.14
N CYS A 17 -17.87 20.97 9.18
CA CYS A 17 -18.59 20.27 10.26
C CYS A 17 -19.06 21.18 11.41
N LEU A 18 -18.69 22.47 11.39
CA LEU A 18 -18.95 23.40 12.49
C LEU A 18 -20.34 24.05 12.43
N VAL A 19 -21.04 24.03 11.30
CA VAL A 19 -22.21 24.90 11.07
C VAL A 19 -23.57 24.16 11.16
N VAL A 20 -23.62 22.83 11.06
CA VAL A 20 -24.90 22.10 11.06
C VAL A 20 -24.92 20.98 12.12
N PRO A 21 -25.89 20.96 13.06
CA PRO A 21 -26.11 19.80 13.92
C PRO A 21 -26.67 18.65 13.06
N GLY A 22 -25.83 17.70 12.67
CA GLY A 22 -26.24 16.57 11.84
C GLY A 22 -25.07 15.70 11.36
N ARG A 23 -25.39 14.67 10.56
CA ARG A 23 -24.39 13.93 9.77
C ARG A 23 -23.91 14.84 8.65
N ALA A 24 -22.61 15.07 8.55
CA ALA A 24 -22.03 15.79 7.42
C ALA A 24 -21.40 14.77 6.44
N LEU A 25 -21.50 15.08 5.15
CA LEU A 25 -20.92 14.29 4.07
C LEU A 25 -19.86 15.13 3.37
N ALA A 26 -18.73 14.50 3.02
CA ALA A 26 -17.81 15.05 2.05
C ALA A 26 -17.51 13.96 1.03
N GLU A 27 -17.97 14.18 -0.20
CA GLU A 27 -17.86 13.23 -1.30
C GLU A 27 -16.71 13.63 -2.22
N ASP A 28 -16.14 12.65 -2.92
CA ASP A 28 -15.11 12.84 -3.95
C ASP A 28 -13.85 13.61 -3.47
N ILE A 29 -13.42 13.41 -2.21
CA ILE A 29 -12.15 13.98 -1.76
C ILE A 29 -11.01 13.30 -2.51
N ASP A 30 -10.30 14.11 -3.29
CA ASP A 30 -9.18 13.67 -4.12
C ASP A 30 -7.86 13.70 -3.34
N VAL A 31 -7.28 12.52 -3.15
CA VAL A 31 -5.95 12.35 -2.57
C VAL A 31 -5.05 11.68 -3.60
N THR A 32 -3.98 12.38 -3.98
CA THR A 32 -2.95 11.81 -4.84
C THR A 32 -1.79 11.25 -4.02
N ILE A 33 -1.52 9.96 -4.18
CA ILE A 33 -0.32 9.31 -3.68
C ILE A 33 0.70 9.28 -4.81
N SER A 34 1.77 10.07 -4.70
CA SER A 34 2.79 10.14 -5.74
C SER A 34 3.55 8.82 -5.91
N SER A 35 3.94 8.52 -7.15
CA SER A 35 4.77 7.35 -7.48
C SER A 35 6.02 7.27 -6.60
N GLY A 36 6.71 8.40 -6.41
CA GLY A 36 7.90 8.49 -5.57
C GLY A 36 7.65 8.20 -4.08
N ALA A 37 6.44 8.45 -3.56
CA ALA A 37 6.11 8.09 -2.18
C ALA A 37 5.94 6.57 -2.01
N LEU A 38 5.28 5.91 -2.95
CA LEU A 38 5.12 4.45 -2.97
C LEU A 38 6.45 3.76 -3.20
N GLU A 39 7.27 4.25 -4.12
CA GLU A 39 8.60 3.68 -4.36
C GLU A 39 9.47 3.77 -3.11
N ARG A 40 9.43 4.89 -2.37
CA ARG A 40 10.14 5.01 -1.08
C ARG A 40 9.66 3.99 -0.05
N LEU A 41 8.37 3.67 -0.02
CA LEU A 41 7.84 2.63 0.87
C LEU A 41 8.45 1.26 0.54
N PHE A 42 8.50 0.87 -0.72
CA PHE A 42 9.14 -0.39 -1.12
C PHE A 42 10.66 -0.37 -0.94
N LYS A 43 11.33 0.77 -1.17
CA LYS A 43 12.77 0.90 -0.92
C LYS A 43 13.12 0.77 0.56
N ALA A 44 12.28 1.31 1.45
CA ALA A 44 12.51 1.24 2.89
C ALA A 44 12.40 -0.18 3.46
N ALA A 45 11.66 -1.07 2.80
CA ALA A 45 11.50 -2.47 3.20
C ALA A 45 12.48 -3.43 2.49
N ALA A 46 13.28 -2.95 1.53
CA ALA A 46 14.30 -3.73 0.86
C ALA A 46 15.62 -3.77 1.65
N PRO A 47 16.45 -4.82 1.51
CA PRO A 47 16.24 -6.00 0.67
C PRO A 47 15.22 -6.98 1.26
N TYR A 48 14.49 -7.69 0.41
CA TYR A 48 13.58 -8.75 0.85
C TYR A 48 14.30 -10.09 0.71
N VAL A 49 14.46 -10.78 1.83
CA VAL A 49 15.12 -12.09 1.88
C VAL A 49 14.06 -13.16 2.11
N TYR A 50 14.09 -14.19 1.28
CA TYR A 50 13.18 -15.33 1.39
C TYR A 50 13.96 -16.64 1.29
N GLN A 51 13.70 -17.52 2.24
CA GLN A 51 14.25 -18.86 2.27
C GLN A 51 13.14 -19.83 1.89
N TYR A 52 13.28 -20.43 0.71
CA TYR A 52 12.43 -21.53 0.29
C TYR A 52 12.94 -22.82 0.93
N GLU A 53 12.08 -23.47 1.70
CA GLU A 53 12.35 -24.76 2.32
C GLU A 53 11.70 -25.89 1.51
N LEU A 54 12.41 -27.00 1.30
CA LEU A 54 11.80 -28.21 0.72
C LEU A 54 10.96 -28.96 1.77
N TRP A 55 11.41 -28.90 3.02
CA TRP A 55 10.80 -29.48 4.21
C TRP A 55 11.04 -28.52 5.37
N PRO A 56 10.17 -28.48 6.40
CA PRO A 56 10.37 -27.61 7.55
C PRO A 56 11.78 -27.73 8.14
N GLY A 57 12.53 -26.62 8.18
CA GLY A 57 13.91 -26.56 8.68
C GLY A 57 14.99 -27.00 7.69
N GLN A 58 14.64 -27.27 6.43
CA GLN A 58 15.59 -27.63 5.37
C GLN A 58 15.61 -26.54 4.27
N PRO A 59 16.37 -25.45 4.47
CA PRO A 59 16.47 -24.37 3.50
C PRO A 59 17.12 -24.86 2.21
N ALA A 60 16.39 -24.73 1.11
CA ALA A 60 16.81 -25.20 -0.20
C ALA A 60 17.27 -24.05 -1.09
N VAL A 61 16.55 -22.92 -1.12
CA VAL A 61 16.91 -21.77 -1.95
C VAL A 61 16.85 -20.50 -1.11
N GLU A 62 17.90 -19.70 -1.21
CA GLU A 62 17.87 -18.32 -0.73
C GLU A 62 17.61 -17.39 -1.91
N LEU A 63 16.56 -16.58 -1.79
CA LEU A 63 16.16 -15.54 -2.73
C LEU A 63 16.33 -14.17 -2.07
N VAL A 64 17.08 -13.29 -2.72
CA VAL A 64 17.23 -11.90 -2.30
C VAL A 64 16.66 -10.99 -3.39
N LEU A 65 15.66 -10.20 -3.03
CA LEU A 65 15.06 -9.19 -3.90
C LEU A 65 15.56 -7.81 -3.51
N SER A 66 16.01 -7.04 -4.50
CA SER A 66 16.59 -5.72 -4.30
C SER A 66 16.14 -4.74 -5.38
N ASN A 67 16.57 -3.48 -5.23
CA ASN A 67 16.32 -2.39 -6.17
C ASN A 67 14.85 -2.20 -6.60
N PRO A 68 13.89 -2.10 -5.66
CA PRO A 68 12.49 -1.87 -6.02
C PRO A 68 12.32 -0.57 -6.82
N ARG A 69 11.67 -0.68 -7.97
CA ARG A 69 11.26 0.44 -8.84
C ARG A 69 9.79 0.33 -9.15
N LEU A 70 9.05 1.42 -9.00
CA LEU A 70 7.63 1.43 -9.28
C LEU A 70 7.40 1.75 -10.76
N GLU A 71 6.58 0.94 -11.42
CA GLU A 71 6.15 1.17 -12.79
C GLU A 71 4.63 1.38 -12.79
N LEU A 72 4.20 2.50 -13.36
CA LEU A 72 2.79 2.85 -13.50
C LEU A 72 2.36 2.68 -14.95
N GLU A 73 1.31 1.89 -15.17
CA GLU A 73 0.69 1.72 -16.47
C GLU A 73 -0.70 2.36 -16.43
N PRO A 74 -0.82 3.67 -16.70
CA PRO A 74 -2.11 4.34 -16.72
C PRO A 74 -3.02 3.79 -17.83
N GLY A 75 -4.30 3.59 -17.53
CA GLY A 75 -5.28 2.99 -18.44
C GLY A 75 -6.63 2.76 -17.75
N ARG A 76 -7.55 2.00 -18.38
CA ARG A 76 -8.81 1.56 -17.77
C ARG A 76 -8.87 0.02 -17.73
N PRO A 77 -8.70 -0.64 -16.56
CA PRO A 77 -8.16 -0.13 -15.29
C PRO A 77 -6.63 -0.06 -15.33
N GLY A 78 -6.05 1.08 -14.94
CA GLY A 78 -4.59 1.24 -14.91
C GLY A 78 -3.94 0.31 -13.87
N ARG A 79 -2.68 -0.07 -14.11
CA ARG A 79 -1.95 -1.08 -13.35
C ARG A 79 -0.70 -0.51 -12.70
N ILE A 80 -0.28 -1.17 -11.63
CA ILE A 80 0.92 -0.81 -10.88
C ILE A 80 1.78 -2.06 -10.80
N HIS A 81 3.03 -1.93 -11.19
CA HIS A 81 4.00 -3.00 -11.12
C HIS A 81 5.17 -2.59 -10.23
N LEU A 82 5.69 -3.56 -9.49
CA LEU A 82 6.92 -3.38 -8.73
C LEU A 82 8.01 -4.18 -9.43
N LYS A 83 8.94 -3.49 -10.08
CA LYS A 83 10.11 -4.11 -10.67
C LYS A 83 11.16 -4.35 -9.60
N LEU A 84 11.65 -5.58 -9.51
CA LEU A 84 12.64 -6.03 -8.53
C LEU A 84 13.75 -6.77 -9.27
N ASP A 85 14.99 -6.51 -8.87
CA ASP A 85 16.11 -7.39 -9.21
C ASP A 85 16.11 -8.55 -8.20
N TYR A 86 16.39 -9.77 -8.66
CA TYR A 86 16.53 -10.92 -7.76
C TYR A 86 17.87 -11.61 -7.96
N THR A 87 18.42 -12.13 -6.86
CA THR A 87 19.47 -13.14 -6.89
C THR A 87 18.96 -14.38 -6.16
N ALA A 88 19.29 -15.54 -6.69
CA ALA A 88 18.91 -16.83 -6.12
C ALA A 88 20.13 -17.73 -6.06
N SER A 89 20.32 -18.42 -4.95
CA SER A 89 21.34 -19.46 -4.84
C SER A 89 20.77 -20.69 -4.14
N SER A 90 21.16 -21.88 -4.61
CA SER A 90 20.82 -23.13 -3.96
C SER A 90 22.02 -24.06 -3.95
N LYS A 91 22.63 -24.21 -2.77
CA LYS A 91 23.67 -25.23 -2.57
C LYS A 91 23.08 -26.64 -2.64
N MET A 92 21.84 -26.82 -2.15
CA MET A 92 21.21 -28.13 -1.99
C MET A 92 20.59 -28.68 -3.29
N LEU A 93 19.99 -27.82 -4.12
CA LEU A 93 19.40 -28.21 -5.41
C LEU A 93 20.41 -28.09 -6.57
N GLY A 94 21.68 -27.76 -6.27
CA GLY A 94 22.72 -27.56 -7.29
C GLY A 94 22.42 -26.39 -8.24
N ILE A 95 21.54 -25.46 -7.87
CA ILE A 95 21.20 -24.30 -8.69
C ILE A 95 22.36 -23.31 -8.57
N LYS A 96 23.09 -23.14 -9.67
CA LYS A 96 24.12 -22.10 -9.78
C LYS A 96 23.52 -20.74 -9.40
N PRO A 97 24.29 -19.86 -8.74
CA PRO A 97 23.85 -18.49 -8.49
C PRO A 97 23.27 -17.89 -9.76
N SER A 98 22.01 -17.48 -9.69
CA SER A 98 21.26 -16.93 -10.81
C SER A 98 20.72 -15.57 -10.42
N SER A 99 20.65 -14.67 -11.38
CA SER A 99 20.09 -13.33 -11.20
C SER A 99 19.12 -13.02 -12.32
N GLY A 100 18.18 -12.14 -12.04
CA GLY A 100 17.18 -11.72 -13.02
C GLY A 100 16.32 -10.59 -12.52
N GLN A 101 15.24 -10.33 -13.25
CA GLN A 101 14.25 -9.33 -12.90
C GLN A 101 12.87 -9.97 -12.81
N THR A 102 12.08 -9.45 -11.87
CA THR A 102 10.68 -9.83 -11.70
C THR A 102 9.82 -8.59 -11.57
N ARG A 103 8.53 -8.74 -11.90
CA ARG A 103 7.59 -7.64 -12.07
C ARG A 103 6.20 -8.00 -11.51
N PRO A 104 6.07 -8.30 -10.20
CA PRO A 104 4.78 -8.52 -9.59
C PRO A 104 3.84 -7.32 -9.73
N GLU A 105 2.54 -7.60 -9.82
CA GLU A 105 1.50 -6.58 -9.80
C GLU A 105 1.25 -6.13 -8.35
N VAL A 106 1.13 -4.81 -8.14
CA VAL A 106 0.72 -4.21 -6.87
C VAL A 106 -0.78 -3.97 -6.93
N LEU A 107 -1.51 -4.71 -6.10
CA LEU A 107 -2.94 -4.50 -5.92
C LEU A 107 -3.22 -3.49 -4.83
N LEU A 108 -4.17 -2.61 -5.12
CA LEU A 108 -4.75 -1.67 -4.18
C LEU A 108 -6.19 -2.09 -3.91
N LYS A 109 -6.53 -2.33 -2.65
CA LYS A 109 -7.89 -2.66 -2.24
C LYS A 109 -8.27 -1.84 -1.01
N TYR A 110 -9.50 -1.36 -1.00
CA TYR A 110 -10.04 -0.74 0.21
C TYR A 110 -10.34 -1.82 1.26
N ASP A 111 -9.78 -1.67 2.46
CA ASP A 111 -10.08 -2.48 3.63
C ASP A 111 -11.05 -1.69 4.53
N GLN A 112 -12.33 -2.05 4.47
CA GLN A 112 -13.39 -1.35 5.19
C GLN A 112 -13.24 -1.46 6.71
N ALA A 113 -12.79 -2.61 7.22
CA ALA A 113 -12.66 -2.82 8.67
C ALA A 113 -11.56 -1.94 9.26
N ARG A 114 -10.48 -1.71 8.50
CA ARG A 114 -9.36 -0.86 8.91
C ARG A 114 -9.47 0.59 8.43
N GLN A 115 -10.48 0.89 7.60
CA GLN A 115 -10.62 2.16 6.88
C GLN A 115 -9.31 2.62 6.24
N ALA A 116 -8.67 1.69 5.52
CA ALA A 116 -7.34 1.87 4.98
C ALA A 116 -7.26 1.37 3.54
N LEU A 117 -6.37 1.96 2.76
CA LEU A 117 -5.96 1.38 1.48
C LEU A 117 -4.93 0.28 1.77
N ARG A 118 -5.27 -0.95 1.42
CA ARG A 118 -4.41 -2.13 1.52
C ARG A 118 -3.61 -2.29 0.23
N LEU A 119 -2.30 -2.35 0.35
CA LEU A 119 -1.36 -2.60 -0.73
C LEU A 119 -0.81 -4.02 -0.58
N THR A 120 -0.92 -4.82 -1.63
CA THR A 120 -0.40 -6.19 -1.67
C THR A 120 0.26 -6.48 -3.00
N LEU A 121 1.26 -7.36 -3.00
CA LEU A 121 1.70 -8.01 -4.23
C LEU A 121 0.77 -9.19 -4.54
N ASP A 122 0.40 -9.34 -5.81
CA ASP A 122 -0.37 -10.49 -6.30
C ASP A 122 0.38 -11.21 -7.41
N ARG A 123 0.12 -12.52 -7.54
CA ARG A 123 0.67 -13.42 -8.57
C ARG A 123 2.19 -13.34 -8.65
N PHE A 124 2.85 -13.24 -7.50
CA PHE A 124 4.30 -13.06 -7.48
C PHE A 124 4.98 -14.43 -7.53
N VAL A 125 5.55 -14.77 -8.68
CA VAL A 125 6.29 -16.03 -8.88
C VAL A 125 7.67 -15.73 -9.44
N VAL A 126 8.70 -16.36 -8.87
CA VAL A 126 10.06 -16.38 -9.44
C VAL A 126 10.32 -17.75 -10.04
N LYS A 127 10.76 -17.78 -11.30
CA LYS A 127 11.13 -19.01 -12.01
C LYS A 127 12.64 -19.20 -11.93
N LEU A 128 13.08 -20.32 -11.37
CA LEU A 128 14.48 -20.71 -11.26
C LEU A 128 14.74 -21.91 -12.16
N GLY A 129 15.26 -21.65 -13.36
CA GLY A 129 15.43 -22.67 -14.39
C GLY A 129 14.09 -23.19 -14.93
N PRO A 130 14.10 -24.34 -15.63
CA PRO A 130 12.94 -24.81 -16.40
C PRO A 130 11.83 -25.47 -15.55
N LYS A 131 12.11 -25.87 -14.30
CA LYS A 131 11.18 -26.70 -13.50
C LYS A 131 10.80 -26.13 -12.14
N LEU A 132 11.51 -25.13 -11.62
CA LEU A 132 11.23 -24.58 -10.29
C LEU A 132 10.53 -23.23 -10.40
N SER A 133 9.32 -23.15 -9.89
CA SER A 133 8.56 -21.90 -9.73
C SER A 133 8.27 -21.71 -8.26
N ILE A 134 8.82 -20.64 -7.67
CA ILE A 134 8.65 -20.33 -6.25
C ILE A 134 7.60 -19.23 -6.15
N PRO A 135 6.41 -19.51 -5.57
CA PRO A 135 5.45 -18.47 -5.25
C PRO A 135 5.98 -17.65 -4.08
N LEU A 136 6.05 -16.34 -4.28
CA LEU A 136 6.48 -15.34 -3.29
C LEU A 136 5.30 -14.45 -2.89
N ASP A 137 4.09 -14.98 -3.04
CA ASP A 137 2.89 -14.31 -2.55
C ASP A 137 3.08 -14.07 -1.04
N ARG A 138 2.92 -12.81 -0.61
CA ARG A 138 3.11 -12.34 0.78
C ARG A 138 4.56 -12.22 1.29
N ILE A 139 5.58 -12.35 0.43
CA ILE A 139 6.97 -12.02 0.83
C ILE A 139 7.07 -10.58 1.36
N ILE A 140 6.28 -9.68 0.78
CA ILE A 140 6.01 -8.36 1.33
C ILE A 140 4.69 -8.44 2.08
N GLN A 141 4.73 -8.15 3.38
CA GLN A 141 3.51 -8.03 4.18
C GLN A 141 2.62 -6.92 3.61
N PRO A 142 1.28 -7.07 3.67
CA PRO A 142 0.39 -6.02 3.22
C PRO A 142 0.69 -4.69 3.92
N ALA A 143 0.89 -3.62 3.16
CA ALA A 143 1.02 -2.29 3.71
C ALA A 143 -0.37 -1.63 3.78
N TYR A 144 -0.60 -0.87 4.84
CA TYR A 144 -1.86 -0.18 5.08
C TYR A 144 -1.61 1.32 5.12
N ILE A 145 -2.32 2.06 4.26
CA ILE A 145 -2.35 3.53 4.28
C ILE A 145 -3.70 3.94 4.91
N PRO A 146 -3.71 4.46 6.16
CA PRO A 146 -4.94 4.90 6.80
C PRO A 146 -5.60 6.01 5.99
N LEU A 147 -6.91 5.88 5.75
CA LEU A 147 -7.71 6.89 5.05
C LEU A 147 -8.49 7.76 6.05
N ALA A 148 -8.86 7.23 7.21
CA ALA A 148 -9.42 8.00 8.31
C ALA A 148 -8.35 8.31 9.38
N PRO A 149 -8.51 9.40 10.16
CA PRO A 149 -7.69 9.65 11.35
C PRO A 149 -7.81 8.51 12.35
N ALA A 150 -6.70 8.13 12.99
CA ALA A 150 -6.69 7.06 14.00
C ALA A 150 -7.46 7.46 15.27
N GLU A 151 -7.49 8.75 15.60
CA GLU A 151 -8.21 9.27 16.76
C GLU A 151 -9.27 10.29 16.33
N PRO A 152 -10.46 10.28 16.97
CA PRO A 152 -11.49 11.26 16.70
C PRO A 152 -11.05 12.65 17.17
N VAL A 153 -11.49 13.68 16.45
CA VAL A 153 -11.21 15.07 16.84
C VAL A 153 -12.04 15.40 18.09
N ARG A 154 -11.35 15.83 19.15
CA ARG A 154 -11.98 16.21 20.41
C ARG A 154 -12.60 17.60 20.31
N LEU A 155 -13.90 17.70 20.60
CA LEU A 155 -14.63 18.95 20.80
C LEU A 155 -14.97 19.08 22.29
N GLU A 156 -15.47 20.24 22.74
CA GLU A 156 -15.75 20.48 24.18
C GLU A 156 -16.61 19.38 24.80
N ARG A 157 -17.75 19.04 24.20
CA ARG A 157 -18.71 18.05 24.71
C ARG A 157 -18.85 16.79 23.84
N HIS A 158 -18.13 16.74 22.72
CA HIS A 158 -18.32 15.71 21.70
C HIS A 158 -17.00 15.21 21.15
N LEU A 159 -17.04 14.05 20.52
CA LEU A 159 -16.02 13.53 19.61
C LEU A 159 -16.55 13.63 18.19
N LEU A 160 -15.79 14.23 17.28
CA LEU A 160 -16.05 14.18 15.85
C LEU A 160 -15.35 12.93 15.29
N VAL A 161 -16.15 11.97 14.85
CA VAL A 161 -15.69 10.72 14.27
C VAL A 161 -15.82 10.80 12.76
N THR A 162 -14.77 10.36 12.07
CA THR A 162 -14.70 10.30 10.60
C THR A 162 -14.75 8.84 10.18
N GLU A 163 -15.60 8.54 9.21
CA GLU A 163 -15.73 7.22 8.60
C GLU A 163 -15.59 7.33 7.07
N VAL A 164 -14.88 6.40 6.46
CA VAL A 164 -14.81 6.24 5.00
C VAL A 164 -15.98 5.39 4.51
N ALA A 165 -16.92 6.03 3.82
CA ALA A 165 -18.09 5.39 3.23
C ALA A 165 -17.78 4.73 1.87
N GLY A 166 -16.81 5.26 1.14
CA GLY A 166 -16.44 4.79 -0.19
C GLY A 166 -14.99 5.15 -0.53
N CYS A 167 -14.34 4.30 -1.34
CA CYS A 167 -12.98 4.53 -1.82
C CYS A 167 -12.83 3.95 -3.23
N LYS A 168 -12.40 4.78 -4.18
CA LYS A 168 -12.06 4.37 -5.55
C LYS A 168 -10.62 4.77 -5.87
N THR A 169 -9.93 3.93 -6.62
CA THR A 169 -8.55 4.19 -7.04
C THR A 169 -8.42 4.24 -8.55
N ALA A 170 -7.64 5.19 -9.06
CA ALA A 170 -7.25 5.26 -10.46
C ALA A 170 -5.74 5.49 -10.58
N VAL A 171 -5.09 4.72 -11.44
CA VAL A 171 -3.66 4.91 -11.75
C VAL A 171 -3.53 6.01 -12.80
N THR A 172 -2.66 6.98 -12.50
CA THR A 172 -2.29 8.08 -13.39
C THR A 172 -0.80 7.99 -13.72
N SER A 173 -0.32 8.78 -14.67
CA SER A 173 1.12 8.89 -14.94
C SER A 173 1.93 9.44 -13.74
N ALA A 174 1.30 10.20 -12.84
CA ALA A 174 1.96 10.82 -11.69
C ALA A 174 1.93 9.96 -10.41
N GLY A 175 1.01 9.01 -10.33
CA GLY A 175 0.74 8.27 -9.09
C GLY A 175 -0.63 7.61 -9.05
N ILE A 176 -1.08 7.31 -7.84
CA ILE A 176 -2.41 6.78 -7.57
C ILE A 176 -3.31 7.94 -7.16
N ARG A 177 -4.40 8.12 -7.88
CA ARG A 177 -5.51 8.97 -7.47
C ARG A 177 -6.47 8.15 -6.62
N VAL A 178 -6.77 8.63 -5.42
CA VAL A 178 -7.72 7.99 -4.48
C VAL A 178 -8.87 8.96 -4.28
N LEU A 179 -10.07 8.56 -4.68
CA LEU A 179 -11.32 9.28 -4.44
C LEU A 179 -11.98 8.68 -3.20
N ILE A 180 -12.23 9.51 -2.19
CA ILE A 180 -12.71 9.07 -0.88
C ILE A 180 -13.99 9.80 -0.53
N ASP A 181 -15.00 9.03 -0.12
CA ASP A 181 -16.26 9.54 0.42
C ASP A 181 -16.24 9.42 1.94
N TYR A 182 -16.34 10.54 2.65
CA TYR A 182 -16.35 10.58 4.11
C TYR A 182 -17.74 10.86 4.66
N ARG A 183 -18.00 10.21 5.80
CA ARG A 183 -19.11 10.50 6.71
C ARG A 183 -18.54 11.03 8.01
N PHE A 184 -19.11 12.12 8.50
CA PHE A 184 -18.78 12.69 9.80
C PHE A 184 -19.98 12.63 10.72
N PHE A 185 -19.75 12.21 11.96
CA PHE A 185 -20.79 12.21 12.98
C PHE A 185 -20.22 12.56 14.34
N ARG A 186 -21.06 13.20 15.16
CA ARG A 186 -20.74 13.56 16.54
C ARG A 186 -21.11 12.40 17.46
N ARG A 187 -20.27 12.11 18.44
CA ARG A 187 -20.58 11.24 19.58
C ARG A 187 -20.42 12.00 20.89
N PRO A 188 -21.23 11.75 21.92
CA PRO A 188 -20.98 12.27 23.25
C PRO A 188 -19.59 11.85 23.74
N ARG A 189 -18.92 12.74 24.48
CA ARG A 189 -17.67 12.39 25.14
C ARG A 189 -17.97 11.55 26.39
N PRO A 190 -17.28 10.42 26.62
CA PRO A 190 -17.44 9.64 27.85
C PRO A 190 -16.96 10.41 29.08
#